data_AF-A0A7U3VSE7-F1
#
_entry.id   AF-A0A7U3VSE7-F1
#
_cell.length_a   1.000
_cell.length_b   1.000
_cell.length_c   1.000
_cell.angle_alpha   90.00
_cell.angle_beta   90.00
_cell.angle_gamma   90.00
#
_symmetry.space_group_name_H-M   'P 1'
#
loop_
_entity.id
_entity.type
_entity.pdbx_description
1 polymer ?
#
loop_
_entity_poly.entity_id
_entity_poly.type
_entity_poly.pdbx_seq_one_letter_code
_entity_poly.pdbx_strand_id
1 'polypeptide(L)'
;MRASILALLTDRPMHGYEMIQEIAERSGGAWRPSPGSVYPTLQLLEDEGLIGSESEGGKKLFTLTDTGRAEAEAGPDAPWEDAGRGVDWDALNEIRRAGGGLIEAFRQVWATGTPEQRDRALTVVNDARKKLYLILADEDVEK
;
A
#
# COMPACT_ATOMS: atom_id res chain seq x y z
N MET A 1 -14.14 0.44 2.18
CA MET A 1 -13.51 -0.05 3.43
C MET A 1 -14.31 -1.18 4.07
N ARG A 2 -15.57 -0.97 4.49
CA ARG A 2 -16.42 -2.03 5.09
C ARG A 2 -16.39 -3.36 4.33
N ALA A 3 -16.79 -3.35 3.06
CA ALA A 3 -16.82 -4.55 2.23
C ALA A 3 -15.46 -5.28 2.18
N SER A 4 -14.36 -4.53 2.16
CA SER A 4 -13.00 -5.09 2.19
C SER A 4 -12.67 -5.79 3.50
N ILE A 5 -13.05 -5.22 4.66
CA ILE A 5 -12.83 -5.88 5.96
C ILE A 5 -13.66 -7.16 6.06
N LEU A 6 -14.94 -7.10 5.66
CA LEU A 6 -15.82 -8.26 5.67
C LEU A 6 -15.29 -9.37 4.75
N ALA A 7 -14.87 -9.03 3.52
CA ALA A 7 -14.32 -9.96 2.55
C ALA A 7 -12.94 -10.54 2.95
N LEU A 8 -12.16 -9.87 3.79
CA LEU A 8 -10.94 -10.48 4.34
C LEU A 8 -11.27 -11.50 5.43
N LEU A 9 -12.24 -11.16 6.29
CA LEU A 9 -12.61 -11.99 7.42
C LEU A 9 -13.43 -13.23 7.03
N THR A 10 -13.90 -13.33 5.77
CA THR A 10 -14.42 -14.59 5.23
C THR A 10 -13.33 -15.65 5.08
N ASP A 11 -12.08 -15.23 4.82
CA ASP A 11 -10.96 -16.15 4.61
C ASP A 11 -10.46 -16.72 5.94
N ARG A 12 -10.27 -15.83 6.94
CA ARG A 12 -9.79 -16.18 8.28
C ARG A 12 -9.91 -15.00 9.26
N PRO A 13 -9.86 -15.25 10.57
CA PRO A 13 -9.64 -14.20 11.55
C PRO A 13 -8.34 -13.43 11.28
N MET A 14 -8.35 -12.11 11.50
CA MET A 14 -7.20 -11.24 11.23
C MET A 14 -7.08 -10.10 12.23
N HIS A 15 -5.85 -9.59 12.41
CA HIS A 15 -5.62 -8.34 13.12
C HIS A 15 -5.80 -7.13 12.19
N GLY A 16 -6.16 -5.96 12.74
CA GLY A 16 -6.37 -4.75 11.91
C GLY A 16 -5.16 -4.32 11.08
N TYR A 17 -3.93 -4.50 11.58
CA TYR A 17 -2.72 -4.20 10.80
C TYR A 17 -2.49 -5.20 9.65
N GLU A 18 -2.83 -6.46 9.89
CA GLU A 18 -2.74 -7.52 8.90
C GLU A 18 -3.72 -7.25 7.74
N MET A 19 -4.94 -6.80 8.04
CA MET A 19 -5.90 -6.37 7.02
C MET A 19 -5.35 -5.24 6.13
N ILE A 20 -4.61 -4.29 6.70
CA ILE A 20 -3.96 -3.23 5.92
C ILE A 20 -2.93 -3.82 4.94
N GLN A 21 -2.14 -4.80 5.37
CA GLN A 21 -1.16 -5.46 4.51
C GLN A 21 -1.85 -6.29 3.43
N GLU A 22 -2.84 -7.11 3.79
CA GLU A 22 -3.59 -7.96 2.88
C GLU A 22 -4.32 -7.13 1.80
N ILE A 23 -4.94 -6.01 2.16
CA ILE A 23 -5.56 -5.11 1.16
C ILE A 23 -4.50 -4.52 0.22
N ALA A 24 -3.36 -4.11 0.76
CA ALA A 24 -2.27 -3.60 -0.07
C ALA A 24 -1.73 -4.69 -1.01
N GLU A 25 -1.55 -5.91 -0.53
CA GLU A 25 -1.03 -7.03 -1.31
C GLU A 25 -2.01 -7.48 -2.39
N ARG A 26 -3.29 -7.70 -2.05
CA ARG A 26 -4.34 -8.11 -3.00
C ARG A 26 -4.66 -7.04 -4.03
N SER A 27 -4.46 -5.76 -3.69
CA SER A 27 -4.56 -4.67 -4.65
C SER A 27 -3.28 -4.45 -5.46
N GLY A 28 -2.24 -5.30 -5.34
CA GLY A 28 -0.96 -5.11 -6.02
C GLY A 28 -0.17 -3.88 -5.54
N GLY A 29 -0.59 -3.23 -4.46
CA GLY A 29 -0.03 -2.01 -3.91
C GLY A 29 -0.77 -0.72 -4.33
N ALA A 30 -1.83 -0.81 -5.14
CA ALA A 30 -2.58 0.36 -5.63
C ALA A 30 -3.35 1.01 -4.50
N TRP A 31 -3.77 0.22 -3.53
CA TRP A 31 -4.56 0.70 -2.42
C TRP A 31 -4.04 0.14 -1.10
N ARG A 32 -3.44 1.02 -0.29
CA ARG A 32 -3.07 0.72 1.09
C ARG A 32 -3.89 1.60 2.03
N PRO A 33 -4.94 1.07 2.68
CA PRO A 33 -5.74 1.86 3.60
C PRO A 33 -4.93 2.30 4.81
N SER A 34 -5.23 3.49 5.33
CA SER A 34 -4.54 3.99 6.51
C SER A 34 -5.13 3.36 7.79
N PRO A 35 -4.36 3.26 8.88
CA PRO A 35 -4.90 2.90 10.20
C PRO A 35 -6.13 3.72 10.59
N GLY A 36 -6.12 5.03 10.32
CA GLY A 36 -7.22 5.94 10.61
C GLY A 36 -8.50 5.68 9.80
N SER A 37 -8.44 4.87 8.74
CA SER A 37 -9.62 4.39 8.01
C SER A 37 -10.08 3.00 8.47
N VAL A 38 -9.13 2.11 8.80
CA VAL A 38 -9.42 0.73 9.17
C VAL A 38 -9.99 0.61 10.58
N TYR A 39 -9.35 1.19 11.58
CA TYR A 39 -9.74 1.00 12.98
C TYR A 39 -11.13 1.60 13.33
N PRO A 40 -11.51 2.79 12.83
CA PRO A 40 -12.87 3.28 13.03
C PRO A 40 -13.92 2.40 12.34
N THR A 41 -13.59 1.82 11.18
CA THR A 41 -14.50 0.89 10.50
C THR A 41 -14.63 -0.43 11.27
N LEU A 42 -13.55 -0.95 11.84
CA LEU A 42 -13.62 -2.14 12.71
C LEU A 42 -14.51 -1.91 13.93
N GLN A 43 -14.37 -0.76 14.58
CA GLN A 43 -15.25 -0.40 15.71
C GLN A 43 -16.72 -0.34 15.28
N LEU A 44 -17.02 0.30 14.14
CA LEU A 44 -18.37 0.36 13.60
C LEU A 44 -18.95 -1.04 13.33
N LEU A 45 -18.16 -1.94 12.74
CA LEU A 45 -18.61 -3.30 12.44
C LEU A 45 -18.79 -4.16 13.70
N GLU A 46 -17.99 -3.94 14.75
CA GLU A 46 -18.21 -4.53 16.07
C GLU A 46 -19.52 -4.01 16.67
N ASP A 47 -19.75 -2.69 16.62
CA ASP A 47 -20.96 -2.06 17.17
C ASP A 47 -22.24 -2.50 16.43
N GLU A 48 -22.13 -2.77 15.11
CA GLU A 48 -23.20 -3.36 14.29
C GLU A 48 -23.39 -4.87 14.55
N GLY A 49 -22.50 -5.51 15.31
CA GLY A 49 -22.55 -6.95 15.58
C GLY A 49 -22.19 -7.84 14.40
N LEU A 50 -21.51 -7.29 13.39
CA LEU A 50 -21.07 -8.03 12.20
C LEU A 50 -19.72 -8.72 12.42
N ILE A 51 -18.91 -8.20 13.32
CA ILE A 51 -17.66 -8.83 13.72
C ILE A 51 -17.57 -8.90 15.25
N GLY A 52 -16.88 -9.91 15.76
CA GLY A 52 -16.42 -9.98 17.15
C GLY A 52 -14.91 -9.76 17.22
N SER A 53 -14.41 -9.48 18.42
CA SER A 53 -12.97 -9.52 18.68
C SER A 53 -12.61 -10.28 19.96
N GLU A 54 -11.46 -10.94 19.90
CA GLU A 54 -10.80 -11.56 21.04
C GLU A 54 -9.43 -10.90 21.24
N SER A 55 -9.02 -10.74 22.49
CA SER A 55 -7.71 -10.16 22.82
C SER A 55 -6.66 -11.26 22.87
N GLU A 56 -5.75 -11.26 21.90
CA GLU A 56 -4.61 -12.18 21.83
C GLU A 56 -3.32 -11.37 21.98
N GLY A 57 -2.59 -11.57 23.08
CA GLY A 57 -1.30 -10.90 23.31
C GLY A 57 -1.37 -9.37 23.32
N GLY A 58 -2.50 -8.79 23.70
CA GLY A 58 -2.72 -7.34 23.71
C GLY A 58 -3.14 -6.74 22.36
N LYS A 59 -3.41 -7.57 21.35
CA LYS A 59 -3.96 -7.17 20.06
C LYS A 59 -5.33 -7.81 19.85
N LYS A 60 -6.28 -7.06 19.29
CA LYS A 60 -7.59 -7.59 18.91
C LYS A 60 -7.46 -8.44 17.64
N LEU A 61 -7.84 -9.71 17.73
CA LEU A 61 -8.11 -10.59 16.60
C LEU A 61 -9.59 -10.48 16.25
N PHE A 62 -9.92 -10.13 15.01
CA PHE A 62 -11.30 -9.94 14.57
C PHE A 62 -11.80 -11.15 13.79
N THR A 63 -13.08 -11.49 13.98
CA THR A 63 -13.74 -12.63 13.32
C THR A 63 -15.17 -12.22 12.92
N LEU A 64 -15.67 -12.71 11.78
CA LEU A 64 -17.07 -12.53 11.40
C LEU A 64 -18.02 -13.21 12.40
N THR A 65 -19.14 -12.54 12.71
CA THR A 65 -20.32 -13.21 13.27
C THR A 65 -21.12 -13.90 12.18
N ASP A 66 -22.15 -14.68 12.55
CA ASP A 66 -23.06 -15.27 11.57
C ASP A 66 -23.76 -14.21 10.71
N THR A 67 -24.17 -13.10 11.34
CA THR A 67 -24.75 -11.95 10.64
C THR A 67 -23.72 -11.29 9.70
N GLY A 68 -22.48 -11.13 10.16
CA GLY A 68 -21.41 -10.60 9.33
C GLY A 68 -21.07 -11.47 8.13
N ARG A 69 -21.19 -12.80 8.27
CA ARG A 69 -20.99 -13.75 7.17
C ARG A 69 -22.08 -13.61 6.11
N ALA A 70 -23.35 -13.55 6.52
CA ALA A 70 -24.45 -13.33 5.59
C ALA A 70 -24.32 -11.98 4.86
N GLU A 71 -23.89 -10.94 5.56
CA GLU A 71 -23.65 -9.62 4.98
C GLU A 71 -22.47 -9.62 3.99
N ALA A 72 -21.38 -10.35 4.29
CA ALA A 72 -20.24 -10.49 3.40
C ALA A 72 -20.63 -11.23 2.10
N GLU A 73 -21.46 -12.27 2.20
CA GLU A 73 -21.97 -13.04 1.06
C GLU A 73 -22.97 -12.27 0.20
N ALA A 74 -23.78 -11.38 0.80
CA ALA A 74 -24.75 -10.54 0.10
C ALA A 74 -24.12 -9.26 -0.49
N GLY A 75 -22.93 -8.88 -0.02
CA GLY A 75 -22.23 -7.68 -0.41
C GLY A 75 -21.61 -7.75 -1.82
N PRO A 76 -21.08 -6.63 -2.33
CA PRO A 76 -20.32 -6.62 -3.57
C PRO A 76 -19.04 -7.45 -3.45
N ASP A 77 -18.54 -7.94 -4.60
CA ASP A 77 -17.24 -8.61 -4.71
C ASP A 77 -16.10 -7.78 -4.11
N ALA A 78 -14.99 -8.46 -3.83
CA ALA A 78 -13.90 -7.92 -3.03
C ALA A 78 -13.34 -6.59 -3.62
N PRO A 79 -13.46 -5.43 -2.92
CA PRO A 79 -13.24 -4.11 -3.52
C PRO A 79 -11.83 -3.82 -4.04
N TRP A 80 -10.82 -4.63 -3.68
CA TRP A 80 -9.45 -4.50 -4.19
C TRP A 80 -9.30 -5.01 -5.63
N GLU A 81 -10.23 -5.81 -6.14
CA GLU A 81 -10.24 -6.24 -7.54
C GLU A 81 -10.49 -5.05 -8.48
N ASP A 82 -11.29 -4.08 -8.04
CA ASP A 82 -11.52 -2.81 -8.74
C ASP A 82 -10.39 -1.80 -8.54
N ALA A 83 -9.75 -1.80 -7.38
CA ALA A 83 -8.71 -0.82 -7.05
C ALA A 83 -7.48 -0.90 -7.97
N GLY A 84 -7.23 -2.05 -8.60
CA GLY A 84 -6.19 -2.24 -9.60
C GLY A 84 -6.62 -2.04 -11.05
N ARG A 85 -7.92 -1.80 -11.32
CA ARG A 85 -8.41 -1.59 -12.69
C ARG A 85 -7.98 -0.22 -13.21
N GLY A 86 -7.25 -0.20 -14.32
CA GLY A 86 -6.76 1.02 -14.97
C GLY A 86 -5.40 1.51 -14.46
N VAL A 87 -4.79 0.82 -13.49
CA VAL A 87 -3.42 1.06 -13.07
C VAL A 87 -2.48 0.28 -14.01
N ASP A 88 -1.55 0.98 -14.65
CA ASP A 88 -0.48 0.34 -15.42
C ASP A 88 0.56 -0.24 -14.44
N TRP A 89 0.33 -1.50 -14.09
CA TRP A 89 1.15 -2.26 -13.15
C TRP A 89 2.56 -2.50 -13.64
N ASP A 90 2.75 -2.61 -14.94
CA ASP A 90 4.06 -2.79 -15.54
C ASP A 90 4.85 -1.48 -15.41
N ALA A 91 4.24 -0.33 -15.73
CA ALA A 91 4.84 0.97 -15.54
C ALA A 91 5.22 1.24 -14.06
N LEU A 92 4.35 0.93 -13.11
CA LEU A 92 4.66 1.08 -11.68
C LEU A 92 5.83 0.19 -11.24
N ASN A 93 5.89 -1.05 -11.72
CA ASN A 93 6.99 -1.96 -11.42
C ASN A 93 8.31 -1.49 -12.03
N GLU A 94 8.29 -0.99 -13.25
CA GLU A 94 9.45 -0.39 -13.91
C GLU A 94 9.98 0.82 -13.13
N ILE A 95 9.10 1.73 -12.71
CA ILE A 95 9.46 2.89 -11.87
C ILE A 95 10.10 2.42 -10.56
N ARG A 96 9.50 1.43 -9.88
CA ARG A 96 10.02 0.90 -8.61
C ARG A 96 11.41 0.27 -8.79
N ARG A 97 11.61 -0.49 -9.87
CA ARG A 97 12.92 -1.10 -10.20
C ARG A 97 13.96 -0.03 -10.52
N ALA A 98 13.61 0.99 -11.30
CA ALA A 98 14.50 2.09 -11.64
C ALA A 98 14.93 2.88 -10.38
N GLY A 99 13.97 3.24 -9.52
CA GLY A 99 14.25 3.94 -8.27
C GLY A 99 15.10 3.11 -7.30
N GLY A 100 14.79 1.81 -7.14
CA GLY A 100 15.58 0.90 -6.31
C GLY A 100 17.01 0.73 -6.82
N GLY A 101 17.19 0.54 -8.14
CA GLY A 101 18.51 0.42 -8.76
C GLY A 101 19.37 1.67 -8.58
N LEU A 102 18.76 2.86 -8.68
CA LEU A 102 19.45 4.13 -8.41
C LEU A 102 19.97 4.22 -6.97
N ILE A 103 19.14 3.86 -5.99
CA ILE A 103 19.52 3.86 -4.57
C ILE A 103 20.67 2.88 -4.33
N GLU A 104 20.60 1.68 -4.90
CA GLU A 104 21.63 0.66 -4.74
C GLU A 104 22.97 1.09 -5.33
N ALA A 105 22.97 1.62 -6.56
CA ALA A 105 24.17 2.15 -7.19
C ALA A 105 24.79 3.30 -6.37
N PHE A 106 23.96 4.21 -5.85
CA PHE A 106 24.43 5.28 -4.97
C PHE A 106 25.05 4.73 -3.68
N ARG A 107 24.41 3.75 -3.03
CA ARG A 107 24.92 3.09 -1.82
C ARG A 107 26.28 2.43 -2.08
N GLN A 108 26.44 1.76 -3.22
CA GLN A 108 27.69 1.11 -3.60
C GLN A 108 28.85 2.12 -3.75
N VAL A 109 28.59 3.25 -4.45
CA VAL A 109 29.58 4.32 -4.58
C VAL A 109 29.91 4.95 -3.23
N TRP A 110 28.92 5.13 -2.36
CA TRP A 110 29.15 5.68 -1.02
C TRP A 110 30.03 4.75 -0.18
N ALA A 111 29.73 3.45 -0.18
CA ALA A 111 30.46 2.45 0.60
C ALA A 111 31.90 2.25 0.12
N THR A 112 32.14 2.23 -1.19
CA THR A 112 33.42 1.76 -1.76
C THR A 112 34.19 2.80 -2.57
N GLY A 113 33.58 3.94 -2.89
CA GLY A 113 34.17 4.96 -3.76
C GLY A 113 35.20 5.86 -3.09
N THR A 114 36.14 6.36 -3.90
CA THR A 114 37.05 7.46 -3.57
C THR A 114 36.29 8.77 -3.29
N PRO A 115 36.89 9.75 -2.59
CA PRO A 115 36.28 11.05 -2.38
C PRO A 115 35.76 11.70 -3.68
N GLU A 116 36.54 11.64 -4.76
CA GLU A 116 36.19 12.21 -6.07
C GLU A 116 35.06 11.44 -6.77
N GLN A 117 34.91 10.13 -6.51
CA GLN A 117 33.78 9.35 -7.01
C GLN A 117 32.49 9.67 -6.24
N ARG A 118 32.58 9.89 -4.93
CA ARG A 118 31.43 10.27 -4.09
C ARG A 118 30.89 11.65 -4.47
N ASP A 119 31.77 12.62 -4.71
CA ASP A 119 31.38 13.97 -5.14
C ASP A 119 30.65 13.96 -6.51
N ARG A 120 31.19 13.18 -7.47
CA ARG A 120 30.53 12.97 -8.77
C ARG A 120 29.17 12.29 -8.62
N ALA A 121 29.04 11.29 -7.75
CA ALA A 121 27.76 10.63 -7.50
C ALA A 121 26.72 11.58 -6.89
N LEU A 122 27.12 12.47 -5.97
CA LEU A 122 26.23 13.52 -5.44
C LEU A 122 25.74 14.46 -6.54
N THR A 123 26.64 14.87 -7.45
CA THR A 123 26.27 15.69 -8.60
C THR A 123 25.20 15.00 -9.46
N VAL A 124 25.40 13.72 -9.79
CA VAL A 124 24.44 12.93 -10.59
C VAL A 124 23.06 12.86 -9.92
N VAL A 125 23.00 12.59 -8.62
CA VAL A 125 21.72 12.51 -7.89
C VAL A 125 21.02 13.88 -7.83
N ASN A 126 21.78 14.96 -7.61
CA ASN A 126 21.24 16.31 -7.60
C ASN A 126 20.67 16.71 -8.97
N ASP A 127 21.36 16.39 -10.06
CA ASP A 127 20.91 16.65 -11.42
C ASP A 127 19.66 15.84 -11.77
N ALA A 128 19.63 14.55 -11.40
CA ALA A 128 18.46 13.69 -11.57
C ALA A 128 17.25 14.27 -10.83
N ARG A 129 17.42 14.67 -9.57
CA ARG A 129 16.36 15.32 -8.78
C ARG A 129 15.88 16.61 -9.43
N LYS A 130 16.79 17.46 -9.92
CA LYS A 130 16.42 18.70 -10.61
C LYS A 130 15.61 18.42 -11.87
N LYS A 131 16.02 17.44 -12.69
CA LYS A 131 15.28 17.02 -13.89
C LYS A 131 13.87 16.52 -13.56
N LEU A 132 13.71 15.74 -12.50
CA LEU A 132 12.40 15.27 -12.04
C LEU A 132 11.49 16.44 -11.61
N TYR A 133 12.03 17.46 -10.94
CA TYR A 133 11.25 18.64 -10.60
C TYR A 133 10.89 19.49 -11.82
N LEU A 134 11.72 19.53 -12.85
CA LEU A 134 11.40 20.23 -14.10
C LEU A 134 10.22 19.56 -14.82
N ILE A 135 10.09 18.24 -14.76
CA ILE A 135 8.91 17.53 -15.29
C ILE A 135 7.61 17.98 -14.60
N LEU A 136 7.66 18.30 -13.30
CA LEU A 136 6.51 18.85 -12.57
C LEU A 136 6.26 20.34 -12.88
N ALA A 137 7.25 21.04 -13.40
CA ALA A 137 7.20 22.46 -13.72
C ALA A 137 6.84 22.74 -15.19
N ASP A 138 6.88 21.74 -16.05
CA ASP A 138 6.44 21.83 -17.45
C ASP A 138 4.90 21.71 -17.53
N GLU A 139 4.24 22.87 -17.52
CA GLU A 139 3.02 23.09 -18.31
C GLU A 139 3.35 22.78 -19.78
N ASP A 140 2.58 21.88 -20.42
CA ASP A 140 2.63 21.47 -21.83
C ASP A 140 3.80 21.99 -22.68
N VAL A 141 4.85 21.17 -22.85
CA VAL A 141 5.89 21.44 -23.85
C VAL A 141 5.39 21.02 -25.24
N GLU A 142 4.49 21.82 -25.80
CA GLU A 142 4.37 22.02 -27.25
C GLU A 142 4.98 23.38 -27.62
N LYS A 143 6.20 23.36 -28.16
CA LYS A 143 6.61 23.98 -29.44
C LYS A 143 8.11 23.88 -29.70
#